data_AF-A0A973LRB4-F1
#
_entry.id   AF-A0A973LRB4-F1
#
_cell.length_a   1.000
_cell.length_b   1.000
_cell.length_c   1.000
_cell.angle_alpha   90.00
_cell.angle_beta   90.00
_cell.angle_gamma   90.00
#
_symmetry.space_group_name_H-M   'P 1'
#
loop_
_entity.id
_entity.type
_entity.pdbx_description
1 polymer ?
#
loop_
_entity_poly.entity_id
_entity_poly.type
_entity_poly.pdbx_seq_one_letter_code
_entity_poly.pdbx_strand_id
1 'polypeptide(L)'
;MPSRPSRALPSPIVLSARGSGSALSRSLIDQALRQGAAPDLMYVVDLPGYELAEQSVGVINEEGFGAFYYAPDGKLVELRVDRGPYTCAGACERDGDGWYTEREGRQEYIAIRPDHHVRLACPAGQVDRAVLKQAAEGARPAVGDVTPAPPPSPAERGDLPENGDGPPSTPPAKPTEWPANKWPPSTKVEKTTT
;
A
#
# COMPACT_ATOMS: atom_id res chain seq x y z
N MET A 1 47.14 -54.34 -7.38
CA MET A 1 46.82 -52.92 -7.12
C MET A 1 45.42 -52.64 -7.68
N PRO A 2 44.40 -52.36 -6.85
CA PRO A 2 43.06 -52.06 -7.36
C PRO A 2 42.90 -50.57 -7.67
N SER A 3 42.43 -50.26 -8.87
CA SER A 3 42.05 -48.91 -9.32
C SER A 3 40.78 -48.43 -8.61
N ARG A 4 40.83 -47.22 -8.02
CA ARG A 4 39.68 -46.54 -7.43
C ARG A 4 38.82 -45.88 -8.52
N PRO A 5 37.49 -46.03 -8.52
CA PRO A 5 36.63 -45.20 -9.37
C PRO A 5 36.38 -43.83 -8.73
N SER A 6 36.64 -42.77 -9.49
CA SER A 6 36.32 -41.38 -9.14
C SER A 6 34.81 -41.17 -9.03
N ARG A 7 34.35 -40.76 -7.84
CA ARG A 7 32.99 -40.27 -7.59
C ARG A 7 32.88 -38.86 -8.16
N ALA A 8 32.09 -38.69 -9.21
CA ALA A 8 31.65 -37.38 -9.67
C ALA A 8 30.64 -36.81 -8.64
N LEU A 9 30.97 -35.66 -8.07
CA LEU A 9 30.06 -34.88 -7.22
C LEU A 9 29.09 -34.11 -8.12
N PRO A 10 27.76 -34.20 -7.92
CA PRO A 10 26.82 -33.33 -8.60
C PRO A 10 26.97 -31.91 -8.05
N SER A 11 27.20 -30.95 -8.94
CA SER A 11 27.22 -29.53 -8.60
C SER A 11 25.81 -29.04 -8.25
N PRO A 12 25.63 -28.24 -7.20
CA PRO A 12 24.33 -27.65 -6.91
C PRO A 12 23.99 -26.62 -7.99
N ILE A 13 22.81 -26.76 -8.59
CA ILE A 13 22.19 -25.72 -9.41
C ILE A 13 21.77 -24.60 -8.45
N VAL A 14 22.49 -23.48 -8.49
CA VAL A 14 22.08 -22.25 -7.81
C VAL A 14 20.96 -21.64 -8.64
N LEU A 15 19.71 -21.84 -8.19
CA LEU A 15 18.55 -21.16 -8.75
C LEU A 15 18.53 -19.74 -8.18
N SER A 16 19.07 -18.77 -8.94
CA SER A 16 18.89 -17.35 -8.64
C SER A 16 17.42 -16.98 -8.92
N ALA A 17 16.55 -17.15 -7.93
CA ALA A 17 15.23 -16.53 -7.93
C ALA A 17 15.45 -15.01 -7.81
N ARG A 18 15.50 -14.33 -8.96
CA ARG A 18 15.43 -12.87 -9.04
C ARG A 18 13.98 -12.48 -8.76
N GLY A 19 13.62 -12.43 -7.47
CA GLY A 19 12.42 -11.76 -7.00
C GLY A 19 12.48 -10.34 -7.55
N SER A 20 11.62 -10.04 -8.51
CA SER A 20 11.61 -8.74 -9.17
C SER A 20 10.81 -7.82 -8.26
N GLY A 21 11.43 -7.40 -7.16
CA GLY A 21 11.07 -6.18 -6.44
C GLY A 21 11.29 -5.01 -7.38
N SER A 22 10.38 -4.90 -8.35
CA SER A 22 10.51 -4.04 -9.51
C SER A 22 10.32 -2.62 -9.04
N ALA A 23 11.27 -1.75 -9.39
CA ALA A 23 11.09 -0.33 -9.23
C ALA A 23 9.74 0.08 -9.83
N LEU A 24 9.06 1.04 -9.19
CA LEU A 24 7.80 1.55 -9.73
C LEU A 24 8.02 2.05 -11.16
N SER A 25 7.06 1.78 -12.04
CA SER A 25 7.08 2.36 -13.36
C SER A 25 7.00 3.89 -13.26
N ARG A 26 7.63 4.60 -14.21
CA ARG A 26 7.60 6.07 -14.23
C ARG A 26 6.18 6.63 -14.22
N SER A 27 5.26 5.98 -14.92
CA SER A 27 3.84 6.35 -14.92
C SER A 27 3.19 6.27 -13.53
N LEU A 28 3.54 5.27 -12.73
CA LEU A 28 3.02 5.13 -11.35
C LEU A 28 3.63 6.17 -10.42
N ILE A 29 4.93 6.44 -10.56
CA ILE A 29 5.60 7.52 -9.82
C ILE A 29 4.91 8.86 -10.14
N ASP A 30 4.76 9.20 -11.43
CA ASP A 30 4.12 10.43 -11.86
C ASP A 30 2.65 10.52 -11.38
N GLN A 31 1.93 9.40 -11.35
CA GLN A 31 0.57 9.34 -10.82
C GLN A 31 0.54 9.62 -9.32
N ALA A 32 1.37 8.95 -8.52
CA ALA A 32 1.41 9.14 -7.08
C ALA A 32 1.85 10.56 -6.71
N LEU A 33 2.79 11.15 -7.46
CA LEU A 33 3.19 12.56 -7.32
C LEU A 33 2.00 13.51 -7.59
N ARG A 34 1.22 13.27 -8.64
CA ARG A 34 0.02 14.07 -8.92
C ARG A 34 -1.07 13.94 -7.85
N GLN A 35 -1.10 12.81 -7.16
CA GLN A 35 -2.03 12.60 -6.04
C GLN A 35 -1.55 13.26 -4.73
N GLY A 36 -0.28 13.70 -4.67
CA GLY A 36 0.29 14.39 -3.51
C GLY A 36 1.25 13.56 -2.66
N ALA A 37 1.59 12.35 -3.06
CA ALA A 37 2.59 11.56 -2.34
C ALA A 37 3.98 12.22 -2.45
N ALA A 38 4.67 12.35 -1.31
CA ALA A 38 6.01 12.91 -1.27
C ALA A 38 7.04 11.94 -1.88
N PRO A 39 7.94 12.40 -2.76
CA PRO A 39 8.88 11.53 -3.47
C PRO A 39 9.82 10.78 -2.51
N ASP A 40 10.22 11.41 -1.41
CA ASP A 40 11.08 10.84 -0.36
C ASP A 40 10.37 9.78 0.50
N LEU A 41 9.04 9.66 0.39
CA LEU A 41 8.26 8.64 1.09
C LEU A 41 7.83 7.49 0.17
N MET A 42 8.13 7.55 -1.13
CA MET A 42 7.80 6.46 -2.06
C MET A 42 8.80 5.31 -1.91
N TYR A 43 8.35 4.16 -1.41
CA TYR A 43 9.17 2.97 -1.23
C TYR A 43 8.59 1.74 -1.91
N VAL A 44 9.47 0.79 -2.24
CA VAL A 44 9.13 -0.58 -2.61
C VAL A 44 9.82 -1.56 -1.66
N VAL A 45 9.21 -2.73 -1.47
CA VAL A 45 9.77 -3.81 -0.66
C VAL A 45 9.94 -5.07 -1.52
N ASP A 46 10.89 -5.92 -1.13
CA ASP A 46 11.00 -7.27 -1.66
C ASP A 46 10.28 -8.23 -0.71
N LEU A 47 9.21 -8.86 -1.18
CA LEU A 47 8.38 -9.75 -0.37
C LEU A 47 8.20 -11.08 -1.12
N PRO A 48 8.85 -12.17 -0.67
CA PRO A 48 8.86 -13.43 -1.40
C PRO A 48 7.46 -13.99 -1.67
N GLY A 49 7.16 -14.25 -2.96
CA GLY A 49 5.87 -14.81 -3.39
C GLY A 49 4.73 -13.78 -3.48
N TYR A 50 5.04 -12.50 -3.30
CA TYR A 50 4.11 -11.40 -3.49
C TYR A 50 4.56 -10.47 -4.61
N GLU A 51 3.59 -9.95 -5.35
CA GLU A 51 3.78 -8.97 -6.41
C GLU A 51 3.09 -7.66 -6.03
N LEU A 52 3.64 -6.53 -6.49
CA LEU A 52 3.02 -5.24 -6.28
C LEU A 52 1.70 -5.15 -7.06
N ALA A 53 0.62 -4.80 -6.37
CA ALA A 53 -0.63 -4.39 -6.99
C ALA A 53 -0.50 -2.93 -7.47
N GLU A 54 0.03 -2.72 -8.69
CA GLU A 54 0.31 -1.39 -9.24
C GLU A 54 -0.87 -0.40 -9.14
N GLN A 55 -2.10 -0.87 -9.36
CA GLN A 55 -3.32 -0.07 -9.26
C GLN A 55 -3.64 0.45 -7.85
N SER A 56 -2.99 -0.11 -6.82
CA SER A 56 -3.17 0.30 -5.42
C SER A 56 -2.19 1.37 -4.95
N VAL A 57 -1.21 1.70 -5.79
CA VAL A 57 -0.20 2.72 -5.49
C VAL A 57 -0.85 4.09 -5.39
N GLY A 58 -0.60 4.81 -4.30
CA GLY A 58 -1.08 6.17 -4.16
C GLY A 58 -0.69 6.86 -2.86
N VAL A 59 -1.22 8.07 -2.70
CA VAL A 59 -1.06 8.86 -1.47
C VAL A 59 -1.88 8.27 -0.33
N ILE A 60 -1.32 8.28 0.87
CA ILE A 60 -2.03 8.05 2.13
C ILE A 60 -1.85 9.27 3.02
N ASN A 61 -2.86 9.58 3.84
CA ASN A 61 -2.84 10.77 4.69
C ASN A 61 -2.57 12.03 3.84
N GLU A 62 -1.70 12.94 4.30
CA GLU A 62 -1.41 14.20 3.62
C GLU A 62 -0.37 14.05 2.49
N GLU A 63 0.72 13.32 2.74
CA GLU A 63 1.84 13.17 1.81
C GLU A 63 2.45 11.76 1.80
N GLY A 64 1.92 10.84 2.61
CA GLY A 64 2.46 9.49 2.76
C GLY A 64 2.24 8.64 1.51
N PHE A 65 2.87 7.48 1.48
CA PHE A 65 2.79 6.55 0.36
C PHE A 65 2.23 5.20 0.78
N GLY A 66 1.29 4.65 0.00
CA GLY A 66 0.69 3.35 0.27
C GLY A 66 0.63 2.47 -0.97
N ALA A 67 0.73 1.16 -0.75
CA ALA A 67 0.53 0.15 -1.78
C ALA A 67 0.12 -1.20 -1.14
N PHE A 68 -0.46 -2.08 -1.94
CA PHE A 68 -0.67 -3.48 -1.56
C PHE A 68 0.23 -4.40 -2.39
N TYR A 69 0.67 -5.48 -1.76
CA TYR A 69 1.34 -6.60 -2.39
C TYR A 69 0.42 -7.81 -2.30
N TYR A 70 0.27 -8.55 -3.39
CA TYR A 70 -0.64 -9.70 -3.45
C TYR A 70 0.10 -10.98 -3.80
N ALA A 71 -0.35 -12.10 -3.26
CA ALA A 71 0.08 -13.43 -3.68
C ALA A 71 -1.02 -14.10 -4.54
N PRO A 72 -0.68 -15.08 -5.39
CA PRO A 72 -1.66 -15.74 -6.27
C PRO A 72 -2.82 -16.44 -5.55
N ASP A 73 -2.66 -16.77 -4.27
CA ASP A 73 -3.70 -17.38 -3.43
C ASP A 73 -4.65 -16.35 -2.77
N GLY A 74 -4.55 -15.07 -3.16
CA GLY A 74 -5.42 -13.99 -2.69
C GLY A 74 -4.96 -13.31 -1.40
N LYS A 75 -3.82 -13.72 -0.83
CA LYS A 75 -3.21 -13.03 0.32
C LYS A 75 -2.75 -11.63 -0.04
N LEU A 76 -2.88 -10.70 0.92
CA LEU A 76 -2.47 -9.31 0.77
C LEU A 76 -1.54 -8.87 1.89
N VAL A 77 -0.56 -8.04 1.57
CA VAL A 77 0.25 -7.28 2.53
C VAL A 77 0.14 -5.81 2.18
N GLU A 78 -0.23 -5.00 3.16
CA GLU A 78 -0.28 -3.55 3.03
C GLU A 78 1.09 -2.95 3.36
N LEU A 79 1.58 -2.09 2.48
CA LEU A 79 2.71 -1.20 2.71
C LEU A 79 2.18 0.21 2.99
N ARG A 80 2.71 0.84 4.05
CA ARG A 80 2.57 2.28 4.29
C ARG A 80 3.91 2.90 4.65
N VAL A 81 4.11 4.12 4.17
CA VAL A 81 5.23 4.97 4.54
C VAL A 81 4.70 6.33 4.93
N ASP A 82 4.99 6.74 6.15
CA ASP A 82 4.47 7.96 6.74
C ASP A 82 5.62 8.78 7.34
N ARG A 83 5.57 10.11 7.15
CA ARG A 83 6.55 11.04 7.74
C ARG A 83 6.42 11.08 9.26
N GLY A 84 7.54 11.32 9.92
CA GLY A 84 7.60 11.58 11.34
C GLY A 84 7.80 10.34 12.20
N PRO A 85 7.92 10.55 13.52
CA PRO A 85 8.22 9.48 14.46
C PRO A 85 7.05 8.51 14.57
N TYR A 86 7.34 7.21 14.53
CA TYR A 86 6.36 6.20 14.90
C TYR A 86 6.26 6.09 16.42
N THR A 87 5.04 6.20 16.93
CA THR A 87 4.73 5.90 18.33
C THR A 87 3.92 4.61 18.37
N CYS A 88 4.49 3.57 18.97
CA CYS A 88 3.73 2.36 19.27
C CYS A 88 2.58 2.69 20.24
N ALA A 89 1.37 2.27 19.89
CA ALA A 89 0.24 2.24 20.82
C ALA A 89 -0.07 0.79 21.22
N GLY A 90 0.12 0.46 22.50
CA GLY A 90 -0.21 -0.85 23.06
C GLY A 90 0.96 -1.83 23.10
N ALA A 91 0.67 -3.11 22.85
CA ALA A 91 1.62 -4.21 23.00
C ALA A 91 2.49 -4.40 21.74
N CYS A 92 3.40 -3.45 21.47
CA CYS A 92 4.46 -3.69 20.48
C CYS A 92 5.70 -4.26 21.16
N GLU A 93 6.32 -5.22 20.49
CA GLU A 93 7.61 -5.77 20.84
C GLU A 93 8.71 -5.00 20.10
N ARG A 94 9.75 -4.57 20.83
CA ARG A 94 10.92 -3.98 20.21
C ARG A 94 11.73 -5.07 19.50
N ASP A 95 12.04 -4.88 18.23
CA ASP A 95 12.74 -5.86 17.40
C ASP A 95 13.86 -5.19 16.60
N GLY A 96 15.05 -5.09 17.19
CA GLY A 96 16.15 -4.30 16.63
C GLY A 96 15.83 -2.81 16.60
N ASP A 97 15.92 -2.20 15.43
CA ASP A 97 15.55 -0.79 15.22
C ASP A 97 14.06 -0.61 14.91
N GLY A 98 13.34 -1.70 14.70
CA GLY A 98 11.92 -1.72 14.41
C GLY A 98 11.04 -2.15 15.58
N TRP A 99 9.75 -2.29 15.27
CA TRP A 99 8.72 -2.78 16.18
C TRP A 99 7.90 -3.86 15.49
N TYR A 100 7.61 -4.94 16.21
CA TYR A 100 6.65 -5.94 15.81
C TYR A 100 5.39 -5.83 16.68
N THR A 101 4.22 -5.98 16.08
CA THR A 101 2.96 -6.05 16.82
C THR A 101 2.10 -7.14 16.25
N GLU A 102 1.45 -7.91 17.12
CA GLU A 102 0.39 -8.83 16.74
C GLU A 102 -0.83 -8.56 17.63
N ARG A 103 -1.96 -8.21 17.00
CA ARG A 103 -3.21 -7.88 17.69
C ARG A 103 -4.40 -8.18 16.81
N GLU A 104 -5.46 -8.73 17.41
CA GLU A 104 -6.76 -8.94 16.74
C GLU A 104 -6.66 -9.71 15.41
N GLY A 105 -5.78 -10.72 15.34
CA GLY A 105 -5.58 -11.52 14.13
C GLY A 105 -4.80 -10.80 13.02
N ARG A 106 -4.19 -9.65 13.30
CA ARG A 106 -3.27 -8.94 12.40
C ARG A 106 -1.87 -8.91 12.99
N GLN A 107 -0.88 -8.93 12.11
CA GLN A 107 0.52 -8.69 12.44
C GLN A 107 1.04 -7.49 11.65
N GLU A 108 1.96 -6.76 12.26
CA GLU A 108 2.57 -5.56 11.71
C GLU A 108 4.06 -5.56 12.03
N TYR A 109 4.88 -5.16 11.07
CA TYR A 109 6.28 -4.81 11.31
C TYR A 109 6.53 -3.37 10.87
N ILE A 110 7.17 -2.59 11.75
CA ILE A 110 7.51 -1.19 11.52
C ILE A 110 9.03 -1.05 11.55
N ALA A 111 9.62 -0.66 10.42
CA ALA A 111 11.02 -0.25 10.34
C ALA A 111 11.12 1.26 10.51
N ILE A 112 11.89 1.70 11.51
CA ILE A 112 12.09 3.13 11.81
C ILE A 112 13.21 3.69 10.93
N ARG A 113 13.03 4.92 10.46
CA ARG A 113 14.03 5.75 9.78
C ARG A 113 14.13 7.12 10.49
N PRO A 114 15.16 7.94 10.20
CA PRO A 114 15.35 9.21 10.89
C PRO A 114 14.15 10.18 10.82
N ASP A 115 13.46 10.21 9.68
CA ASP A 115 12.42 11.19 9.35
C ASP A 115 11.07 10.58 8.95
N HIS A 116 11.00 9.25 8.81
CA HIS A 116 9.78 8.51 8.44
C HIS A 116 9.82 7.08 9.01
N HIS A 117 8.77 6.31 8.75
CA HIS A 117 8.75 4.88 9.06
C HIS A 117 8.08 4.09 7.95
N VAL A 118 8.52 2.85 7.77
CA VAL A 118 7.95 1.89 6.83
C VAL A 118 7.17 0.84 7.62
N ARG A 119 5.89 0.68 7.31
CA ARG A 119 5.00 -0.29 7.94
C ARG A 119 4.54 -1.34 6.93
N LEU A 120 4.70 -2.61 7.29
CA LEU A 120 4.04 -3.73 6.63
C LEU A 120 2.97 -4.32 7.55
N ALA A 121 1.79 -4.58 7.01
CA ALA A 121 0.66 -5.12 7.77
C ALA A 121 -0.08 -6.24 7.00
N CYS A 122 -0.41 -7.33 7.69
CA CYS A 122 -1.16 -8.44 7.10
C CYS A 122 -1.87 -9.27 8.19
N PRO A 123 -2.72 -10.25 7.84
CA PRO A 123 -3.24 -11.22 8.81
C PRO A 123 -2.11 -11.97 9.54
N ALA A 124 -2.32 -12.24 10.83
CA ALA A 124 -1.38 -12.98 11.66
C ALA A 124 -1.13 -14.39 11.09
N GLY A 125 0.14 -14.82 11.08
CA GLY A 125 0.57 -16.09 10.51
C GLY A 125 0.58 -16.16 8.98
N GLN A 126 0.13 -15.13 8.26
CA GLN A 126 0.13 -15.12 6.79
C GLN A 126 1.55 -15.06 6.21
N VAL A 127 2.39 -14.19 6.76
CA VAL A 127 3.80 -14.02 6.44
C VAL A 127 4.60 -14.26 7.72
N ASP A 128 5.74 -14.91 7.63
CA ASP A 128 6.61 -15.09 8.78
C ASP A 128 7.15 -13.73 9.28
N ARG A 129 7.21 -13.53 10.60
CA ARG A 129 7.72 -12.29 11.21
C ARG A 129 9.11 -11.92 10.69
N ALA A 130 9.99 -12.90 10.51
CA ALA A 130 11.34 -12.65 10.02
C ALA A 130 11.33 -12.12 8.57
N VAL A 131 10.41 -12.59 7.75
CA VAL A 131 10.22 -12.11 6.37
C VAL A 131 9.65 -10.68 6.36
N LEU A 132 8.67 -10.38 7.21
CA LEU A 132 8.16 -9.01 7.35
C LEU A 132 9.25 -8.03 7.81
N LYS A 133 10.05 -8.43 8.81
CA LYS A 133 11.20 -7.67 9.29
C LYS A 133 12.17 -7.38 8.15
N GLN A 134 12.63 -8.42 7.45
CA GLN A 134 13.58 -8.28 6.37
C GLN A 134 13.05 -7.38 5.24
N ALA A 135 11.77 -7.53 4.87
CA ALA A 135 11.15 -6.74 3.82
C ALA A 135 11.02 -5.26 4.20
N ALA A 136 10.58 -4.95 5.43
CA ALA A 136 10.44 -3.59 5.91
C ALA A 136 11.81 -2.90 6.13
N GLU A 137 12.78 -3.61 6.73
CA GLU A 137 14.13 -3.08 6.92
C GLU A 137 14.87 -2.93 5.60
N GLY A 138 14.61 -3.80 4.62
CA GLY A 138 15.18 -3.77 3.27
C GLY A 138 14.42 -2.89 2.27
N ALA A 139 13.38 -2.17 2.70
CA ALA A 139 12.61 -1.27 1.86
C ALA A 139 13.51 -0.24 1.18
N ARG A 140 13.33 -0.04 -0.12
CA ARG A 140 14.15 0.88 -0.92
C ARG A 140 13.30 2.02 -1.50
N PRO A 141 13.85 3.24 -1.61
CA PRO A 141 13.21 4.32 -2.35
C PRO A 141 12.82 3.87 -3.76
N ALA A 142 11.59 4.19 -4.15
CA ALA A 142 11.04 3.83 -5.46
C ALA A 142 11.45 4.82 -6.55
N VAL A 143 11.59 6.09 -6.17
CA VAL A 143 12.27 7.11 -6.95
C VAL A 143 13.74 6.98 -6.56
N GLY A 144 14.65 6.70 -7.51
CA GLY A 144 16.10 6.78 -7.22
C GLY A 144 16.51 8.21 -6.85
N ASP A 145 17.79 8.56 -6.99
CA ASP A 145 18.27 9.97 -6.91
C ASP A 145 17.78 10.80 -8.11
N VAL A 146 16.50 10.71 -8.46
CA VAL A 146 15.90 11.38 -9.60
C VAL A 146 15.21 12.62 -9.07
N THR A 147 15.73 13.78 -9.46
CA THR A 147 15.04 15.05 -9.28
C THR A 147 13.64 14.95 -9.92
N PRO A 148 12.55 15.25 -9.19
CA PRO A 148 11.21 15.21 -9.76
C PRO A 148 11.13 16.07 -11.02
N ALA A 149 10.49 15.55 -12.07
CA ALA A 149 10.19 16.36 -13.24
C ALA A 149 9.28 17.53 -12.84
N PRO A 150 9.43 18.71 -13.45
CA PRO A 150 8.52 19.83 -13.20
C PRO A 150 7.07 19.39 -13.46
N PRO A 151 6.10 19.94 -12.70
CA PRO A 151 4.69 19.57 -12.86
C PRO A 151 4.28 19.79 -14.33
N PRO A 152 3.47 18.88 -14.91
CA PRO A 152 2.95 19.10 -16.25
C PRO A 152 2.20 20.44 -16.26
N SER A 153 2.44 21.25 -17.29
CA SER A 153 1.67 22.48 -17.50
C SER A 153 0.17 22.13 -17.48
N PRO A 154 -0.69 23.01 -16.94
CA PRO A 154 -2.13 22.81 -16.99
C PRO A 154 -2.53 22.42 -18.42
N ALA A 155 -3.24 21.30 -18.57
CA ALA A 155 -3.81 20.97 -19.87
C ALA A 155 -4.69 22.16 -20.28
N GLU A 156 -4.42 22.71 -21.47
CA GLU A 156 -5.28 23.72 -22.06
C GLU A 156 -6.67 23.09 -22.15
N ARG A 157 -7.62 23.63 -21.37
CA ARG A 157 -9.01 23.24 -21.48
C ARG A 157 -9.42 23.70 -22.86
N GLY A 158 -9.44 22.76 -23.82
CA GLY A 158 -10.03 23.03 -25.13
C GLY A 158 -11.39 23.67 -24.92
N ASP A 159 -11.64 24.76 -25.64
CA ASP A 159 -12.88 25.53 -25.53
C ASP A 159 -14.06 24.55 -25.50
N LEU A 160 -14.80 24.58 -24.39
CA LEU A 160 -16.08 23.89 -24.34
C LEU A 160 -16.92 24.54 -25.44
N PRO A 161 -17.45 23.80 -26.42
CA PRO A 161 -18.37 24.40 -27.39
C PRO A 161 -19.50 25.06 -26.60
N GLU A 162 -19.89 26.30 -26.97
CA GLU A 162 -20.99 27.05 -26.32
C GLU A 162 -22.27 26.22 -26.18
N ASN A 163 -22.46 25.27 -27.11
CA ASN A 163 -23.51 24.26 -27.06
C ASN A 163 -22.92 22.92 -26.61
N GLY A 164 -22.82 22.73 -25.29
CA GLY A 164 -22.70 21.39 -24.74
C GLY A 164 -24.02 20.66 -24.93
N ASP A 165 -23.99 19.44 -25.47
CA ASP A 165 -25.11 18.50 -25.37
C ASP A 165 -25.30 18.18 -23.88
N GLY A 166 -26.11 19.01 -23.21
CA GLY A 166 -26.53 18.78 -21.86
C GLY A 166 -27.14 17.38 -21.73
N PRO A 167 -27.10 16.77 -20.53
CA PRO A 167 -27.74 15.48 -20.32
C PRO A 167 -29.21 15.56 -20.77
N PRO A 168 -29.78 14.47 -21.33
CA PRO A 168 -31.17 14.47 -21.76
C PRO A 168 -32.05 14.94 -20.60
N SER A 169 -32.85 15.98 -20.85
CA SER A 169 -33.82 16.48 -19.88
C SER A 169 -34.83 15.38 -19.58
N THR A 170 -34.73 14.79 -18.39
CA THR A 170 -35.79 13.92 -17.88
C THR A 170 -37.04 14.78 -17.65
N PRO A 171 -38.21 14.39 -18.18
CA PRO A 171 -39.44 15.08 -17.84
C PRO A 171 -39.65 15.00 -16.32
N PRO A 172 -40.27 16.02 -15.68
CA PRO A 172 -40.51 15.99 -14.25
C PRO A 172 -41.28 14.72 -13.90
N ALA A 173 -40.70 13.93 -13.00
CA ALA A 173 -41.38 12.79 -12.41
C ALA A 173 -42.66 13.30 -11.74
N LYS A 174 -43.79 12.70 -12.11
CA LYS A 174 -45.08 12.92 -11.45
C LYS A 174 -44.89 12.53 -9.97
N PRO A 175 -45.43 13.29 -8.99
CA PRO A 175 -45.28 12.94 -7.58
C PRO A 175 -45.89 11.56 -7.38
N THR A 176 -45.05 10.57 -7.15
CA THR A 176 -45.49 9.27 -6.65
C THR A 176 -45.61 9.44 -5.15
N GLU A 177 -46.83 9.34 -4.64
CA GLU A 177 -47.12 9.27 -3.21
C GLU A 177 -46.46 8.00 -2.66
N TRP A 178 -45.46 8.17 -1.79
CA TRP A 178 -44.86 7.07 -1.05
C TRP A 178 -45.63 6.88 0.27
N PRO A 179 -46.10 5.66 0.61
CA PRO A 179 -46.81 5.42 1.87
C PRO A 179 -45.85 5.52 3.07
N ALA A 180 -46.22 6.36 4.04
CA ALA A 180 -45.44 6.80 5.19
C ALA A 180 -45.19 5.75 6.30
N ASN A 181 -45.18 4.45 6.00
CA ASN A 181 -45.39 3.41 7.02
C ASN A 181 -44.35 2.28 6.99
N LYS A 182 -43.07 2.55 6.73
CA LYS A 182 -42.00 1.56 6.98
C LYS A 182 -40.68 2.22 7.39
N TRP A 183 -40.56 2.54 8.68
CA TRP A 183 -39.25 2.57 9.35
C TRP A 183 -39.41 2.15 10.81
N PRO A 184 -38.52 1.31 11.38
CA PRO A 184 -38.54 0.99 12.81
C PRO A 184 -38.21 2.22 13.68
N PRO A 185 -38.82 2.42 14.86
CA PRO A 185 -38.56 3.61 15.66
C PRO A 185 -37.11 3.66 16.15
N SER A 186 -36.45 4.79 15.91
CA SER A 186 -35.17 5.14 16.52
C SER A 186 -35.38 5.45 18.01
N THR A 187 -34.61 4.80 18.87
CA THR A 187 -34.58 5.10 20.31
C THR A 187 -34.02 6.49 20.54
N LYS A 188 -34.81 7.36 21.17
CA LYS A 188 -34.41 8.71 21.57
C LYS A 188 -33.57 8.59 22.85
N VAL A 189 -32.34 9.07 22.83
CA VAL A 189 -31.55 9.28 24.05
C VAL A 189 -31.93 10.66 24.60
N GLU A 190 -32.67 10.70 25.70
CA GLU A 190 -32.96 11.94 26.42
C GLU A 190 -31.69 12.44 27.12
N LYS A 191 -31.27 13.66 26.80
CA LYS A 191 -30.30 14.42 27.59
C LYS A 191 -31.07 15.21 28.65
N THR A 192 -30.97 14.76 29.89
CA THR A 192 -31.35 15.52 31.08
C THR A 192 -30.23 16.51 31.39
N THR A 193 -30.53 17.81 31.47
CA THR A 193 -29.67 18.75 32.19
C THR A 193 -30.55 19.79 32.89
N THR A 194 -30.14 19.99 34.14
CA THR A 194 -30.64 20.77 35.27
C THR A 194 -31.16 22.18 34.98
#